data_AF-A0A354Y9P1-F1
#
_entry.id   AF-A0A354Y9P1-F1
#
_cell.length_a   1.000
_cell.length_b   1.000
_cell.length_c   1.000
_cell.angle_alpha   90.00
_cell.angle_beta   90.00
_cell.angle_gamma   90.00
#
_symmetry.space_group_name_H-M   'P 1'
#
loop_
_entity.id
_entity.type
_entity.pdbx_description
1 polymer ?
#
loop_
_entity_poly.entity_id
_entity_poly.type
_entity_poly.pdbx_seq_one_letter_code
_entity_poly.pdbx_strand_id
1 'polypeptide(L)'
;MTPERHKAIEAILASPQNEAAGRRWGQRFEQQLQQRLQAFADSGQARKLYVAGQLGGIVSAPASVDAGMQPAQARAWLQAAVDARPRDALVARFEIDGCAGMGLRCDPAGALAFLLRQEPDNAEVQLRAVLDARRRGDRAAVERHWQDAASATRFQGGAALLGPALLEAYAGLDWPLPDARFSHILEQLRGHGLDLDLRAAALMEAQQVWASQGFEPGLLLQEMHGCRGEPAGSARWDECASVAALLAEDSSNLLVPMVGLKTLIELTAGMPEQEPWQQRLRRIQWLQQAAATETLGELMSAAMYAWVETMLRDGELAALRQQLARHGKAAEPPADWAPGDGPMLDAGGGVQITLPAGS
;
A
#
# COMPACT_ATOMS: atom_id res chain seq x y z
N MET A 1 19.08 -20.84 7.45
CA MET A 1 18.99 -21.04 8.92
C MET A 1 19.08 -22.53 9.21
N THR A 2 19.88 -22.97 10.18
CA THR A 2 19.98 -24.41 10.53
C THR A 2 18.79 -24.83 11.41
N PRO A 3 18.35 -26.11 11.36
CA PRO A 3 17.29 -26.61 12.23
C PRO A 3 17.58 -26.40 13.73
N GLU A 4 18.85 -26.53 14.13
CA GLU A 4 19.28 -26.32 15.51
C GLU A 4 19.13 -24.86 15.96
N ARG A 5 19.47 -23.91 15.07
CA ARG A 5 19.31 -22.48 15.32
C ARG A 5 17.83 -22.09 15.43
N HIS A 6 16.98 -22.67 14.58
CA HIS A 6 15.54 -22.46 14.64
C HIS A 6 14.96 -22.95 15.98
N LYS A 7 15.29 -24.19 16.38
CA LYS A 7 14.86 -24.76 17.66
C LYS A 7 15.33 -23.94 18.87
N ALA A 8 16.54 -23.38 18.81
CA ALA A 8 17.06 -22.51 19.87
C ALA A 8 16.26 -21.21 19.98
N ILE A 9 15.94 -20.56 18.85
CA ILE A 9 15.09 -19.36 18.81
C ILE A 9 13.69 -19.69 19.37
N GLU A 10 13.09 -20.79 18.93
CA GLU A 10 11.78 -21.22 19.44
C GLU A 10 11.79 -21.45 20.95
N ALA A 11 12.83 -22.11 21.48
CA ALA A 11 12.96 -22.33 22.92
C ALA A 11 13.10 -21.03 23.73
N ILE A 12 13.81 -20.03 23.18
CA ILE A 12 13.91 -18.69 23.78
C ILE A 12 12.54 -18.03 23.81
N LEU A 13 11.81 -18.02 22.69
CA LEU A 13 10.51 -17.34 22.57
C LEU A 13 9.41 -18.05 23.37
N ALA A 14 9.42 -19.38 23.43
CA ALA A 14 8.40 -20.19 24.11
C ALA A 14 8.56 -20.23 25.64
N SER A 15 9.63 -19.67 26.20
CA SER A 15 9.79 -19.59 27.65
C SER A 15 8.72 -18.66 28.26
N PRO A 16 7.91 -19.10 29.24
CA PRO A 16 6.83 -18.28 29.82
C PRO A 16 7.32 -16.94 30.39
N GLN A 17 8.54 -16.91 30.92
CA GLN A 17 9.16 -15.69 31.44
C GLN A 17 9.53 -14.71 30.33
N ASN A 18 9.97 -15.23 29.18
CA ASN A 18 10.36 -14.41 28.03
C ASN A 18 9.13 -13.86 27.33
N GLU A 19 8.13 -14.71 27.14
CA GLU A 19 6.81 -14.32 26.65
C GLU A 19 6.18 -13.23 27.52
N ALA A 20 6.24 -13.35 28.86
CA ALA A 20 5.75 -12.33 29.77
C ALA A 20 6.53 -11.00 29.67
N ALA A 21 7.85 -11.03 29.44
CA ALA A 21 8.66 -9.83 29.26
C ALA A 21 8.33 -9.12 27.94
N GLY A 22 8.20 -9.88 26.84
CA GLY A 22 7.74 -9.36 25.54
C GLY A 22 6.35 -8.74 25.63
N ARG A 23 5.40 -9.41 26.28
CA ARG A 23 4.04 -8.87 26.51
C ARG A 23 4.05 -7.55 27.29
N ARG A 24 4.82 -7.43 28.37
CA ARG A 24 4.91 -6.17 29.13
C ARG A 24 5.47 -5.02 28.30
N TRP A 25 6.43 -5.30 27.41
CA TRP A 25 6.92 -4.30 26.49
C TRP A 25 5.85 -3.91 25.46
N GLY A 26 5.20 -4.90 24.84
CA GLY A 26 4.11 -4.72 23.87
C GLY A 26 2.97 -3.89 24.45
N GLN A 27 2.48 -4.22 25.64
CA GLN A 27 1.42 -3.47 26.33
C GLN A 27 1.79 -2.00 26.56
N ARG A 28 3.03 -1.69 26.93
CA ARG A 28 3.48 -0.30 27.08
C ARG A 28 3.52 0.42 25.74
N PHE A 29 3.95 -0.27 24.68
CA PHE A 29 3.96 0.31 23.34
C PHE A 29 2.53 0.57 22.84
N GLU A 30 1.64 -0.41 22.95
CA GLU A 30 0.22 -0.31 22.61
C GLU A 30 -0.45 0.84 23.37
N GLN A 31 -0.15 1.01 24.67
CA GLN A 31 -0.67 2.13 25.45
C GLN A 31 -0.20 3.49 24.90
N GLN A 32 1.08 3.63 24.54
CA GLN A 32 1.62 4.86 23.95
C GLN A 32 1.00 5.15 22.58
N LEU A 33 0.89 4.12 21.73
CA LEU A 33 0.24 4.24 20.43
C LEU A 33 -1.24 4.62 20.61
N GLN A 34 -1.97 3.97 21.51
CA GLN A 34 -3.38 4.29 21.78
C GLN A 34 -3.55 5.74 22.25
N GLN A 35 -2.69 6.24 23.14
CA GLN A 35 -2.71 7.65 23.57
C GLN A 35 -2.48 8.59 22.39
N ARG A 36 -1.55 8.24 21.50
CA ARG A 36 -1.28 9.00 20.27
C ARG A 36 -2.46 8.98 19.30
N LEU A 37 -3.11 7.83 19.09
CA LEU A 37 -4.29 7.70 18.23
C LEU A 37 -5.49 8.45 18.83
N GLN A 38 -5.66 8.44 20.15
CA GLN A 38 -6.67 9.25 20.83
C GLN A 38 -6.41 10.75 20.60
N ALA A 39 -5.17 11.22 20.77
CA ALA A 39 -4.83 12.62 20.47
C ALA A 39 -5.07 12.98 19.00
N PHE A 40 -4.85 12.04 18.07
CA PHE A 40 -5.21 12.20 16.66
C PHE A 40 -6.72 12.36 16.49
N ALA A 41 -7.51 11.52 17.13
CA ALA A 41 -8.97 11.59 17.06
C ALA A 41 -9.51 12.89 17.69
N ASP A 42 -8.98 13.29 18.84
CA ASP A 42 -9.38 14.51 19.57
C ASP A 42 -9.09 15.79 18.77
N SER A 43 -8.15 15.75 17.83
CA SER A 43 -7.89 16.87 16.93
C SER A 43 -9.07 17.24 16.02
N GLY A 44 -10.01 16.30 15.82
CA GLY A 44 -11.15 16.47 14.91
C GLY A 44 -10.78 16.55 13.43
N GLN A 45 -9.50 16.43 13.07
CA GLN A 45 -9.05 16.50 11.69
C GLN A 45 -9.38 15.19 10.97
N ALA A 46 -10.08 15.29 9.83
CA ALA A 46 -10.57 14.13 9.06
C ALA A 46 -9.46 13.09 8.80
N ARG A 47 -8.29 13.53 8.34
CA ARG A 47 -7.14 12.65 8.08
C ARG A 47 -6.63 11.93 9.33
N LYS A 48 -6.57 12.62 10.46
CA LYS A 48 -6.08 12.06 11.73
C LYS A 48 -7.08 11.08 12.33
N LEU A 49 -8.36 11.40 12.27
CA LEU A 49 -9.45 10.48 12.61
C LEU A 49 -9.40 9.21 11.75
N TYR A 50 -9.15 9.35 10.44
CA TYR A 50 -9.02 8.21 9.54
C TYR A 50 -7.82 7.33 9.89
N VAL A 51 -6.64 7.90 10.07
CA VAL A 51 -5.43 7.16 10.50
C VAL A 51 -5.65 6.48 11.85
N ALA A 52 -6.26 7.18 12.81
CA ALA A 52 -6.59 6.63 14.13
C ALA A 52 -7.55 5.43 14.01
N GLY A 53 -8.59 5.54 13.18
CA GLY A 53 -9.52 4.46 12.92
C GLY A 53 -8.88 3.24 12.25
N GLN A 54 -8.00 3.46 11.26
CA GLN A 54 -7.32 2.37 10.54
C GLN A 54 -6.33 1.62 11.45
N LEU A 55 -5.47 2.33 12.18
CA LEU A 55 -4.49 1.72 13.08
C LEU A 55 -5.16 1.13 14.33
N GLY A 56 -6.19 1.78 14.88
CA GLY A 56 -6.92 1.30 16.06
C GLY A 56 -7.59 -0.05 15.84
N GLY A 57 -7.97 -0.38 14.61
CA GLY A 57 -8.52 -1.70 14.26
C GLY A 57 -7.49 -2.85 14.34
N ILE A 58 -6.21 -2.57 14.04
CA ILE A 58 -5.14 -3.57 13.98
C ILE A 58 -4.57 -3.88 15.36
N VAL A 59 -4.35 -2.86 16.18
CA VAL A 59 -3.86 -2.96 17.58
C VAL A 59 -4.82 -3.78 18.47
N SER A 60 -6.00 -4.13 17.95
CA SER A 60 -7.08 -4.81 18.67
C SER A 60 -7.22 -6.30 18.32
N ALA A 61 -6.35 -6.84 17.43
CA ALA A 61 -6.34 -8.26 17.11
C ALA A 61 -5.77 -9.11 18.26
N PRO A 62 -6.27 -10.34 18.49
CA PRO A 62 -6.24 -10.97 19.82
C PRO A 62 -4.90 -11.64 20.12
N ALA A 63 -4.03 -10.96 20.87
CA ALA A 63 -3.03 -11.62 21.73
C ALA A 63 -3.31 -11.42 23.24
N SER A 64 -4.12 -10.43 23.62
CA SER A 64 -4.68 -10.33 24.98
C SER A 64 -5.93 -9.45 24.99
N VAL A 65 -7.05 -9.99 25.49
CA VAL A 65 -8.41 -9.47 25.31
C VAL A 65 -8.73 -8.23 26.17
N ASP A 66 -7.81 -7.71 26.98
CA ASP A 66 -8.13 -6.67 27.97
C ASP A 66 -7.50 -5.29 27.75
N ALA A 67 -6.63 -5.09 26.74
CA ALA A 67 -5.91 -3.83 26.53
C ALA A 67 -6.03 -3.20 25.12
N GLY A 68 -6.66 -3.89 24.16
CA GLY A 68 -6.87 -3.37 22.81
C GLY A 68 -7.96 -2.30 22.73
N MET A 69 -7.87 -1.42 21.74
CA MET A 69 -8.96 -0.53 21.40
C MET A 69 -10.22 -1.33 21.07
N GLN A 70 -11.39 -0.90 21.54
CA GLN A 70 -12.61 -1.61 21.15
C GLN A 70 -12.84 -1.41 19.65
N PRO A 71 -13.14 -2.46 18.86
CA PRO A 71 -13.47 -2.32 17.43
C PRO A 71 -14.54 -1.26 17.15
N ALA A 72 -15.44 -1.02 18.12
CA ALA A 72 -16.43 0.05 18.10
C ALA A 72 -15.82 1.46 18.13
N GLN A 73 -14.74 1.70 18.88
CA GLN A 73 -14.05 3.00 18.95
C GLN A 73 -13.33 3.31 17.64
N ALA A 74 -12.57 2.36 17.10
CA ALA A 74 -11.92 2.51 15.79
C ALA A 74 -12.95 2.83 14.69
N ARG A 75 -14.09 2.12 14.69
CA ARG A 75 -15.22 2.41 13.79
C ARG A 75 -15.84 3.78 14.03
N ALA A 76 -15.98 4.23 15.28
CA ALA A 76 -16.50 5.57 15.59
C ALA A 76 -15.57 6.66 15.06
N TRP A 77 -14.25 6.47 15.11
CA TRP A 77 -13.27 7.39 14.52
C TRP A 77 -13.33 7.39 13.00
N LEU A 78 -13.47 6.24 12.36
CA LEU A 78 -13.71 6.18 10.90
C LEU A 78 -15.01 6.90 10.52
N GLN A 79 -16.08 6.72 11.29
CA GLN A 79 -17.35 7.45 11.07
C GLN A 79 -17.15 8.97 11.24
N ALA A 80 -16.44 9.39 12.27
CA ALA A 80 -16.14 10.79 12.50
C ALA A 80 -15.23 11.36 11.38
N ALA A 81 -14.31 10.56 10.82
CA ALA A 81 -13.49 10.98 9.69
C ALA A 81 -14.31 11.30 8.45
N VAL A 82 -15.26 10.43 8.09
CA VAL A 82 -16.15 10.65 6.92
C VAL A 82 -17.15 11.78 7.15
N ASP A 83 -17.58 11.99 8.41
CA ASP A 83 -18.48 13.08 8.79
C ASP A 83 -17.76 14.44 8.91
N ALA A 84 -16.45 14.45 9.14
CA ALA A 84 -15.66 15.66 9.37
C ALA A 84 -15.68 16.62 8.18
N ARG A 85 -15.69 17.93 8.49
CA ARG A 85 -15.68 19.02 7.51
C ARG A 85 -14.60 20.06 7.85
N PRO A 86 -13.89 20.63 6.85
CA PRO A 86 -13.96 20.33 5.41
C PRO A 86 -13.54 18.88 5.09
N ARG A 87 -14.04 18.33 3.96
CA ARG A 87 -13.64 16.97 3.52
C ARG A 87 -12.14 16.93 3.25
N ASP A 88 -11.51 15.79 3.52
CA ASP A 88 -10.11 15.51 3.21
C ASP A 88 -10.01 14.54 2.03
N ALA A 89 -9.00 14.73 1.17
CA ALA A 89 -8.84 13.96 -0.06
C ALA A 89 -8.45 12.49 0.16
N LEU A 90 -7.74 12.16 1.24
CA LEU A 90 -7.45 10.76 1.58
C LEU A 90 -8.72 10.07 2.09
N VAL A 91 -9.49 10.74 2.94
CA VAL A 91 -10.76 10.20 3.47
C VAL A 91 -11.80 10.05 2.37
N ALA A 92 -11.89 11.01 1.45
CA ALA A 92 -12.81 10.92 0.32
C ALA A 92 -12.49 9.74 -0.61
N ARG A 93 -11.21 9.40 -0.83
CA ARG A 93 -10.82 8.19 -1.59
C ARG A 93 -11.31 6.91 -0.92
N PHE A 94 -11.13 6.81 0.39
CA PHE A 94 -11.67 5.70 1.18
C PHE A 94 -13.21 5.64 1.11
N GLU A 95 -13.88 6.79 1.17
CA GLU A 95 -15.34 6.88 1.13
C GLU A 95 -15.94 6.45 -0.24
N ILE A 96 -15.22 6.69 -1.34
CA ILE A 96 -15.63 6.28 -2.69
C ILE A 96 -15.75 4.76 -2.82
N ASP A 97 -14.91 4.01 -2.10
CA ASP A 97 -14.94 2.54 -2.07
C ASP A 97 -16.10 2.00 -1.20
N GLY A 98 -17.03 2.88 -0.81
CA GLY A 98 -18.31 2.54 -0.20
C GLY A 98 -18.21 2.19 1.28
N CYS A 99 -17.02 2.30 1.88
CA CYS A 99 -16.76 1.84 3.25
C CYS A 99 -17.26 0.41 3.50
N ALA A 100 -17.25 -0.41 2.44
CA ALA A 100 -17.97 -1.67 2.38
C ALA A 100 -17.51 -2.60 3.50
N GLY A 101 -18.46 -3.31 4.12
CA GLY A 101 -18.18 -4.23 5.23
C GLY A 101 -17.85 -3.57 6.57
N MET A 102 -17.68 -2.24 6.64
CA MET A 102 -17.37 -1.53 7.90
C MET A 102 -18.61 -0.95 8.60
N GLY A 103 -19.76 -0.96 7.93
CA GLY A 103 -21.04 -0.43 8.45
C GLY A 103 -20.98 1.07 8.78
N LEU A 104 -20.13 1.81 8.09
CA LEU A 104 -20.09 3.27 8.15
C LEU A 104 -21.20 3.86 7.26
N ARG A 105 -21.68 5.05 7.62
CA ARG A 105 -22.55 5.85 6.78
C ARG A 105 -21.67 6.71 5.89
N CYS A 106 -21.48 6.25 4.65
CA CYS A 106 -20.64 6.91 3.67
C CYS A 106 -21.50 7.49 2.54
N ASP A 107 -21.00 8.56 1.92
CA ASP A 107 -21.57 9.22 0.75
C ASP A 107 -20.56 9.15 -0.41
N PRO A 108 -20.46 7.99 -1.10
CA PRO A 108 -19.48 7.78 -2.16
C PRO A 108 -19.63 8.77 -3.32
N ALA A 109 -20.87 9.14 -3.64
CA ALA A 109 -21.17 10.09 -4.70
C ALA A 109 -20.69 11.51 -4.34
N GLY A 110 -20.96 11.97 -3.11
CA GLY A 110 -20.46 13.25 -2.64
C GLY A 110 -18.93 13.29 -2.46
N ALA A 111 -18.31 12.17 -2.08
CA ALA A 111 -16.87 12.03 -2.01
C ALA A 111 -16.21 12.12 -3.39
N LEU A 112 -16.74 11.40 -4.38
CA LEU A 112 -16.30 11.48 -5.78
C LEU A 112 -16.48 12.89 -6.33
N ALA A 113 -17.64 13.51 -6.11
CA ALA A 113 -17.90 14.88 -6.56
C ALA A 113 -16.96 15.90 -5.90
N PHE A 114 -16.57 15.68 -4.64
CA PHE A 114 -15.56 16.48 -3.96
C PHE A 114 -14.18 16.32 -4.63
N LEU A 115 -13.72 15.09 -4.85
CA LEU A 115 -12.42 14.86 -5.49
C LEU A 115 -12.38 15.43 -6.92
N LEU A 116 -13.42 15.24 -7.72
CA LEU A 116 -13.50 15.80 -9.09
C LEU A 116 -13.38 17.34 -9.10
N ARG A 117 -13.81 18.03 -8.03
CA ARG A 117 -13.64 19.49 -7.90
C ARG A 117 -12.25 19.89 -7.40
N GLN A 118 -11.65 19.12 -6.50
CA GLN A 118 -10.37 19.45 -5.89
C GLN A 118 -9.17 19.01 -6.73
N GLU A 119 -9.34 17.94 -7.49
CA GLU A 119 -8.29 17.27 -8.25
C GLU A 119 -8.77 16.91 -9.68
N PRO A 120 -9.30 17.89 -10.45
CA PRO A 120 -9.81 17.61 -11.80
C PRO A 120 -8.73 17.11 -12.76
N ASP A 121 -7.46 17.42 -12.45
CA ASP A 121 -6.25 17.10 -13.22
C ASP A 121 -5.62 15.75 -12.84
N ASN A 122 -6.23 15.00 -11.91
CA ASN A 122 -5.73 13.70 -11.47
C ASN A 122 -6.45 12.56 -12.19
N ALA A 123 -5.71 11.81 -13.01
CA ALA A 123 -6.23 10.66 -13.74
C ALA A 123 -6.86 9.61 -12.81
N GLU A 124 -6.34 9.42 -11.59
CA GLU A 124 -6.90 8.45 -10.65
C GLU A 124 -8.36 8.77 -10.28
N VAL A 125 -8.66 10.04 -10.07
CA VAL A 125 -10.01 10.52 -9.72
C VAL A 125 -10.95 10.36 -10.92
N GLN A 126 -10.47 10.69 -12.12
CA GLN A 126 -11.25 10.55 -13.34
C GLN A 126 -11.55 9.08 -13.66
N LEU A 127 -10.58 8.17 -13.48
CA LEU A 127 -10.79 6.74 -13.65
C LEU A 127 -11.80 6.17 -12.63
N ARG A 128 -11.82 6.67 -11.40
CA ARG A 128 -12.89 6.34 -10.44
C ARG A 128 -14.26 6.85 -10.90
N ALA A 129 -14.31 8.01 -11.55
CA ALA A 129 -15.54 8.54 -12.13
C ALA A 129 -16.02 7.74 -13.35
N VAL A 130 -15.10 7.21 -14.17
CA VAL A 130 -15.42 6.24 -15.23
C VAL A 130 -16.13 5.03 -14.65
N LEU A 131 -15.59 4.44 -13.58
CA LEU A 131 -16.18 3.27 -12.93
C LEU A 131 -17.56 3.56 -12.33
N ASP A 132 -17.71 4.71 -11.68
CA ASP A 132 -18.99 5.14 -11.15
C ASP A 132 -20.04 5.34 -12.25
N ALA A 133 -19.68 6.01 -13.34
CA ALA A 133 -20.55 6.19 -14.50
C ALA A 133 -20.94 4.85 -15.14
N ARG A 134 -20.00 3.89 -15.23
CA ARG A 134 -20.29 2.52 -15.70
C ARG A 134 -21.32 1.82 -14.82
N ARG A 135 -21.16 1.88 -13.49
CA ARG A 135 -22.14 1.29 -12.54
C ARG A 135 -23.54 1.89 -12.70
N ARG A 136 -23.62 3.17 -13.07
CA ARG A 136 -24.89 3.87 -13.35
C ARG A 136 -25.42 3.67 -14.78
N GLY A 137 -24.67 3.00 -15.65
CA GLY A 137 -25.03 2.83 -17.07
C GLY A 137 -24.93 4.12 -17.90
N ASP A 138 -24.25 5.16 -17.40
CA ASP A 138 -24.14 6.45 -18.08
C ASP A 138 -22.95 6.47 -19.05
N ARG A 139 -23.20 6.02 -20.29
CA ARG A 139 -22.16 5.93 -21.32
C ARG A 139 -21.54 7.28 -21.68
N ALA A 140 -22.30 8.37 -21.60
CA ALA A 140 -21.80 9.70 -21.92
C ALA A 140 -20.86 10.21 -20.82
N ALA A 141 -21.16 9.93 -19.55
CA ALA A 141 -20.25 10.25 -18.45
C ALA A 141 -18.99 9.36 -18.47
N VAL A 142 -19.11 8.08 -18.84
CA VAL A 142 -17.95 7.19 -19.04
C VAL A 142 -16.97 7.78 -20.04
N GLU A 143 -17.47 8.17 -21.22
CA GLU A 143 -16.63 8.74 -22.28
C GLU A 143 -15.96 10.04 -21.84
N ARG A 144 -16.73 10.94 -21.23
CA ARG A 144 -16.22 12.22 -20.75
C ARG A 144 -15.11 12.06 -19.72
N HIS A 145 -15.34 11.26 -18.68
CA HIS A 145 -14.34 11.04 -17.64
C HIS A 145 -13.11 10.29 -18.15
N TRP A 146 -13.28 9.45 -19.18
CA TRP A 146 -12.14 8.83 -19.84
C TRP A 146 -11.28 9.86 -20.59
N GLN A 147 -11.91 10.74 -21.37
CA GLN A 147 -11.21 11.83 -22.07
C GLN A 147 -10.52 12.79 -21.07
N ASP A 148 -11.19 13.08 -19.95
CA ASP A 148 -10.61 13.86 -18.86
C ASP A 148 -9.41 13.14 -18.22
N ALA A 149 -9.48 11.81 -18.03
CA ALA A 149 -8.35 11.01 -17.55
C ALA A 149 -7.18 11.02 -18.53
N ALA A 150 -7.45 10.93 -19.84
CA ALA A 150 -6.43 11.00 -20.88
C ALA A 150 -5.79 12.39 -21.00
N SER A 151 -6.53 13.45 -20.66
CA SER A 151 -6.06 14.84 -20.67
C SER A 151 -5.46 15.29 -19.32
N ALA A 152 -5.44 14.40 -18.32
CA ALA A 152 -4.91 14.68 -17.00
C ALA A 152 -3.39 14.93 -17.07
N THR A 153 -2.86 15.69 -16.11
CA THR A 153 -1.42 16.03 -16.05
C THR A 153 -0.67 15.18 -15.04
N ARG A 154 -1.38 14.45 -14.18
CA ARG A 154 -0.79 13.61 -13.14
C ARG A 154 -1.66 12.39 -12.83
N PHE A 155 -1.02 11.37 -12.29
CA PHE A 155 -1.67 10.29 -11.57
C PHE A 155 -1.14 10.28 -10.13
N GLN A 156 -2.04 10.34 -9.15
CA GLN A 156 -1.70 10.17 -7.74
C GLN A 156 -2.76 9.33 -7.05
N GLY A 157 -2.39 8.08 -6.72
CA GLY A 157 -3.25 7.16 -5.99
C GLY A 157 -3.27 7.41 -4.48
N GLY A 158 -4.21 6.73 -3.79
CA GLY A 158 -4.37 6.84 -2.33
C GLY A 158 -3.13 6.42 -1.53
N ALA A 159 -2.33 5.47 -2.05
CA ALA A 159 -1.10 4.99 -1.42
C ALA A 159 -0.09 6.12 -1.15
N ALA A 160 0.04 7.07 -2.07
CA ALA A 160 0.94 8.22 -1.94
C ALA A 160 0.54 9.20 -0.82
N LEU A 161 -0.76 9.25 -0.48
CA LEU A 161 -1.27 10.11 0.59
C LEU A 161 -1.32 9.38 1.94
N LEU A 162 -1.60 8.08 1.91
CA LEU A 162 -1.77 7.27 3.11
C LEU A 162 -0.46 7.00 3.83
N GLY A 163 0.60 6.66 3.10
CA GLY A 163 1.89 6.31 3.69
C GLY A 163 2.45 7.39 4.64
N PRO A 164 2.58 8.65 4.21
CA PRO A 164 3.05 9.73 5.09
C PRO A 164 2.11 9.99 6.27
N ALA A 165 0.79 9.83 6.07
CA ALA A 165 -0.20 10.01 7.13
C ALA A 165 -0.09 8.93 8.22
N LEU A 166 0.22 7.68 7.83
CA LEU A 166 0.50 6.60 8.78
C LEU A 166 1.80 6.87 9.55
N LEU A 167 2.87 7.32 8.88
CA LEU A 167 4.13 7.66 9.56
C LEU A 167 3.95 8.76 10.62
N GLU A 168 3.07 9.73 10.39
CA GLU A 168 2.78 10.79 11.37
C GLU A 168 2.25 10.22 12.71
N ALA A 169 1.54 9.08 12.68
CA ALA A 169 1.06 8.42 13.90
C ALA A 169 2.20 7.85 14.73
N TYR A 170 3.32 7.46 14.11
CA TYR A 170 4.50 6.94 14.80
C TYR A 170 5.54 8.03 15.11
N ALA A 171 5.44 9.18 14.44
CA ALA A 171 6.33 10.30 14.64
C ALA A 171 6.24 10.85 16.07
N GLY A 172 7.38 10.87 16.77
CA GLY A 172 7.48 11.39 18.14
C GLY A 172 6.88 10.50 19.22
N LEU A 173 6.60 9.22 18.93
CA LEU A 173 6.26 8.26 19.99
C LEU A 173 7.41 8.10 20.98
N ASP A 174 7.09 8.12 22.26
CA ASP A 174 8.00 7.72 23.34
C ASP A 174 8.11 6.20 23.36
N TRP A 175 8.95 5.66 22.47
CA TRP A 175 9.18 4.23 22.35
C TRP A 175 9.61 3.63 23.70
N PRO A 176 8.85 2.68 24.29
CA PRO A 176 9.19 2.15 25.59
C PRO A 176 10.54 1.44 25.54
N LEU A 177 11.41 1.74 26.49
CA LEU A 177 12.67 1.02 26.61
C LEU A 177 12.41 -0.43 27.09
N PRO A 178 13.05 -1.45 26.49
CA PRO A 178 12.98 -2.81 26.99
C PRO A 178 13.49 -2.88 28.44
N ASP A 179 12.82 -3.65 29.29
CA ASP A 179 13.33 -3.94 30.62
C ASP A 179 14.58 -4.85 30.54
N ALA A 180 15.33 -4.99 31.64
CA ALA A 180 16.57 -5.78 31.62
C ALA A 180 16.37 -7.23 31.12
N ARG A 181 15.19 -7.82 31.40
CA ARG A 181 14.88 -9.17 30.93
C ARG A 181 14.62 -9.18 29.44
N PHE A 182 13.83 -8.24 28.93
CA PHE A 182 13.53 -8.16 27.50
C PHE A 182 14.76 -7.80 26.68
N SER A 183 15.62 -6.91 27.18
CA SER A 183 16.92 -6.63 26.58
C SER A 183 17.79 -7.89 26.47
N HIS A 184 17.85 -8.71 27.53
CA HIS A 184 18.59 -9.97 27.48
C HIS A 184 18.03 -10.95 26.43
N ILE A 185 16.70 -10.99 26.25
CA ILE A 185 16.07 -11.83 25.21
C ILE A 185 16.47 -11.34 23.81
N LEU A 186 16.42 -10.03 23.57
CA LEU A 186 16.84 -9.45 22.29
C LEU A 186 18.33 -9.74 22.01
N GLU A 187 19.19 -9.70 23.02
CA GLU A 187 20.60 -10.09 22.91
C GLU A 187 20.77 -11.58 22.58
N GLN A 188 20.02 -12.47 23.23
CA GLN A 188 20.05 -13.91 22.94
C GLN A 188 19.59 -14.20 21.50
N LEU A 189 18.49 -13.58 21.06
CA LEU A 189 17.98 -13.68 19.69
C LEU A 189 19.02 -13.18 18.68
N ARG A 190 19.68 -12.04 18.97
CA ARG A 190 20.79 -11.52 18.16
C ARG A 190 21.98 -12.48 18.13
N GLY A 191 22.30 -13.14 19.24
CA GLY A 191 23.31 -14.21 19.30
C GLY A 191 23.00 -15.40 18.39
N HIS A 192 21.71 -15.64 18.15
CA HIS A 192 21.20 -16.57 17.12
C HIS A 192 20.84 -15.85 15.82
N GLY A 193 21.47 -14.71 15.53
CA GLY A 193 21.37 -13.91 14.30
C GLY A 193 19.97 -13.45 13.92
N LEU A 194 19.06 -13.29 14.89
CA LEU A 194 17.77 -12.63 14.73
C LEU A 194 17.87 -11.25 15.40
N ASP A 195 18.16 -10.22 14.62
CA ASP A 195 18.25 -8.85 15.11
C ASP A 195 16.88 -8.17 15.00
N LEU A 196 16.10 -8.26 16.08
CA LEU A 196 14.76 -7.67 16.13
C LEU A 196 14.85 -6.17 16.46
N ASP A 197 14.44 -5.34 15.50
CA ASP A 197 14.14 -3.94 15.71
C ASP A 197 12.66 -3.79 16.05
N LEU A 198 12.39 -3.39 17.29
CA LEU A 198 11.04 -3.23 17.81
C LEU A 198 10.26 -2.10 17.11
N ARG A 199 10.95 -1.11 16.53
CA ARG A 199 10.31 -0.09 15.71
C ARG A 199 9.92 -0.64 14.35
N ALA A 200 10.76 -1.51 13.77
CA ALA A 200 10.44 -2.20 12.52
C ALA A 200 9.16 -3.02 12.68
N ALA A 201 9.08 -3.80 13.77
CA ALA A 201 7.93 -4.63 14.09
C ALA A 201 6.63 -3.82 14.16
N ALA A 202 6.67 -2.66 14.83
CA ALA A 202 5.52 -1.77 14.93
C ALA A 202 5.10 -1.13 13.59
N LEU A 203 6.05 -0.71 12.76
CA LEU A 203 5.73 -0.15 11.44
C LEU A 203 5.16 -1.17 10.45
N MET A 204 5.31 -2.47 10.69
CA MET A 204 4.66 -3.49 9.84
C MET A 204 3.13 -3.39 9.87
N GLU A 205 2.53 -2.93 10.97
CA GLU A 205 1.09 -2.68 11.04
C GLU A 205 0.69 -1.54 10.10
N ALA A 206 1.46 -0.44 10.09
CA ALA A 206 1.26 0.66 9.15
C ALA A 206 1.43 0.19 7.69
N GLN A 207 2.46 -0.62 7.41
CA GLN A 207 2.64 -1.24 6.10
C GLN A 207 1.42 -2.08 5.69
N GLN A 208 0.85 -2.86 6.62
CA GLN A 208 -0.34 -3.66 6.34
C GLN A 208 -1.57 -2.79 6.03
N VAL A 209 -1.80 -1.71 6.79
CA VAL A 209 -2.85 -0.73 6.43
C VAL A 209 -2.60 -0.21 5.03
N TRP A 210 -1.39 0.28 4.76
CA TRP A 210 -1.02 0.83 3.47
C TRP A 210 -1.24 -0.16 2.33
N ALA A 211 -0.82 -1.41 2.49
CA ALA A 211 -0.99 -2.46 1.49
C ALA A 211 -2.46 -2.84 1.28
N SER A 212 -3.28 -2.84 2.33
CA SER A 212 -4.72 -3.15 2.23
C SER A 212 -5.54 -2.05 1.54
N GLN A 213 -5.08 -0.80 1.63
CA GLN A 213 -5.75 0.38 1.07
C GLN A 213 -5.11 0.86 -0.23
N GLY A 214 -3.98 0.27 -0.60
CA GLY A 214 -3.15 0.66 -1.74
C GLY A 214 -3.77 0.23 -3.05
N PHE A 215 -4.93 0.82 -3.39
CA PHE A 215 -5.60 0.81 -4.67
C PHE A 215 -5.98 -0.60 -5.20
N GLU A 216 -7.25 -0.87 -5.49
CA GLU A 216 -7.66 -2.15 -6.10
C GLU A 216 -7.06 -2.30 -7.52
N PRO A 217 -5.99 -3.08 -7.72
CA PRO A 217 -5.29 -3.11 -9.00
C PRO A 217 -6.14 -3.75 -10.08
N GLY A 218 -7.11 -4.57 -9.68
CA GLY A 218 -8.11 -5.16 -10.57
C GLY A 218 -8.91 -4.12 -11.36
N LEU A 219 -9.17 -2.95 -10.77
CA LEU A 219 -9.90 -1.88 -11.44
C LEU A 219 -9.07 -1.23 -12.55
N LEU A 220 -7.79 -0.91 -12.30
CA LEU A 220 -6.89 -0.38 -13.34
C LEU A 220 -6.65 -1.42 -14.44
N LEU A 221 -6.44 -2.68 -14.06
CA LEU A 221 -6.27 -3.77 -15.02
C LEU A 221 -7.48 -3.88 -15.95
N GLN A 222 -8.70 -3.83 -15.40
CA GLN A 222 -9.92 -3.88 -16.20
C GLN A 222 -10.03 -2.71 -17.19
N GLU A 223 -9.76 -1.48 -16.74
CA GLU A 223 -9.82 -0.32 -17.62
C GLU A 223 -8.75 -0.36 -18.72
N MET A 224 -7.52 -0.75 -18.36
CA MET A 224 -6.41 -0.84 -19.31
C MET A 224 -6.54 -2.04 -20.26
N HIS A 225 -7.23 -3.11 -19.87
CA HIS A 225 -7.58 -4.19 -20.80
C HIS A 225 -8.47 -3.70 -21.94
N GLY A 226 -9.32 -2.69 -21.70
CA GLY A 226 -10.15 -2.07 -22.73
C GLY A 226 -9.35 -1.31 -23.80
N CYS A 227 -8.06 -1.07 -23.58
CA CYS A 227 -7.16 -0.44 -24.57
C CYS A 227 -6.53 -1.44 -25.54
N ARG A 228 -6.74 -2.75 -25.35
CA ARG A 228 -6.11 -3.78 -26.17
C ARG A 228 -6.73 -3.82 -27.57
N GLY A 229 -5.86 -3.81 -28.58
CA GLY A 229 -6.26 -3.94 -29.98
C GLY A 229 -6.80 -2.65 -30.61
N GLU A 230 -6.71 -1.52 -29.91
CA GLU A 230 -7.04 -0.22 -30.48
C GLU A 230 -6.10 0.11 -31.65
N PRO A 231 -6.63 0.50 -32.83
CA PRO A 231 -5.80 0.82 -33.99
C PRO A 231 -4.87 2.01 -33.70
N ALA A 232 -3.60 1.86 -34.06
CA ALA A 232 -2.60 2.92 -33.95
C ALA A 232 -3.07 4.21 -34.65
N GLY A 233 -2.94 5.35 -33.97
CA GLY A 233 -3.35 6.67 -34.47
C GLY A 233 -4.86 6.94 -34.42
N SER A 234 -5.66 6.06 -33.81
CA SER A 234 -7.04 6.38 -33.44
C SER A 234 -7.06 7.25 -32.18
N ALA A 235 -8.11 8.07 -32.02
CA ALA A 235 -8.29 8.89 -30.82
C ALA A 235 -8.26 8.05 -29.53
N ARG A 236 -8.90 6.86 -29.58
CA ARG A 236 -8.92 5.94 -28.44
C ARG A 236 -7.53 5.40 -28.11
N TRP A 237 -6.71 5.12 -29.12
CA TRP A 237 -5.31 4.74 -28.92
C TRP A 237 -4.51 5.85 -28.24
N ASP A 238 -4.66 7.11 -28.68
CA ASP A 238 -3.95 8.26 -28.10
C ASP A 238 -4.35 8.48 -26.62
N GLU A 239 -5.64 8.34 -26.31
CA GLU A 239 -6.16 8.43 -24.96
C GLU A 239 -5.59 7.32 -24.06
N CYS A 240 -5.61 6.07 -24.56
CA CYS A 240 -5.05 4.92 -23.87
C CYS A 240 -3.56 5.08 -23.59
N ALA A 241 -2.79 5.53 -24.58
CA ALA A 241 -1.37 5.80 -24.43
C ALA A 241 -1.11 6.89 -23.38
N SER A 242 -1.93 7.94 -23.36
CA SER A 242 -1.80 9.06 -22.40
C SER A 242 -2.05 8.61 -20.96
N VAL A 243 -3.15 7.87 -20.72
CA VAL A 243 -3.44 7.32 -19.38
C VAL A 243 -2.34 6.34 -18.95
N ALA A 244 -1.92 5.42 -19.84
CA ALA A 244 -0.91 4.43 -19.52
C ALA A 244 0.47 5.05 -19.22
N ALA A 245 0.82 6.16 -19.89
CA ALA A 245 2.01 6.93 -19.57
C ALA A 245 1.96 7.53 -18.16
N LEU A 246 0.83 8.12 -17.75
CA LEU A 246 0.66 8.63 -16.37
C LEU A 246 0.80 7.52 -15.32
N LEU A 247 0.23 6.34 -15.59
CA LEU A 247 0.39 5.17 -14.71
C LEU A 247 1.85 4.72 -14.61
N ALA A 248 2.57 4.69 -15.75
CA ALA A 248 3.98 4.32 -15.82
C ALA A 248 4.90 5.24 -15.01
N GLU A 249 4.49 6.47 -14.74
CA GLU A 249 5.20 7.44 -13.89
C GLU A 249 4.93 7.27 -12.39
N ASP A 250 3.93 6.49 -11.97
CA ASP A 250 3.71 6.25 -10.54
C ASP A 250 4.90 5.52 -9.92
N SER A 251 5.26 5.94 -8.72
CA SER A 251 6.33 5.33 -7.92
C SER A 251 5.88 4.95 -6.52
N SER A 252 4.62 5.26 -6.18
CA SER A 252 4.06 5.01 -4.87
C SER A 252 3.81 3.52 -4.65
N ASN A 253 3.32 2.83 -5.67
CA ASN A 253 3.00 1.40 -5.65
C ASN A 253 3.58 0.73 -6.90
N LEU A 254 4.36 -0.34 -6.75
CA LEU A 254 5.05 -1.06 -7.83
C LEU A 254 4.10 -1.54 -8.94
N LEU A 255 2.87 -1.91 -8.59
CA LEU A 255 1.93 -2.54 -9.52
C LEU A 255 1.36 -1.54 -10.54
N VAL A 256 1.12 -0.29 -10.14
CA VAL A 256 0.56 0.75 -11.01
C VAL A 256 1.44 1.02 -12.26
N PRO A 257 2.75 1.31 -12.13
CA PRO A 257 3.59 1.52 -13.30
C PRO A 257 3.80 0.24 -14.10
N MET A 258 3.76 -0.94 -13.49
CA MET A 258 3.79 -2.20 -14.24
C MET A 258 2.58 -2.36 -15.16
N VAL A 259 1.37 -1.97 -14.71
CA VAL A 259 0.17 -1.98 -15.56
C VAL A 259 0.34 -0.99 -16.72
N GLY A 260 0.70 0.26 -16.43
CA GLY A 260 0.90 1.29 -17.46
C GLY A 260 1.93 0.88 -18.52
N LEU A 261 3.08 0.34 -18.10
CA LEU A 261 4.13 -0.09 -19.00
C LEU A 261 3.72 -1.28 -19.86
N LYS A 262 3.04 -2.29 -19.29
CA LYS A 262 2.54 -3.43 -20.08
C LYS A 262 1.55 -2.96 -21.15
N THR A 263 0.65 -2.03 -20.81
CA THR A 263 -0.29 -1.43 -21.77
C THR A 263 0.44 -0.67 -22.88
N LEU A 264 1.44 0.15 -22.55
CA LEU A 264 2.24 0.87 -23.56
C LEU A 264 2.99 -0.09 -24.48
N ILE A 265 3.58 -1.17 -23.96
CA ILE A 265 4.29 -2.19 -24.76
C ILE A 265 3.34 -2.89 -25.73
N GLU A 266 2.10 -3.17 -25.30
CA GLU A 266 1.05 -3.74 -26.17
C GLU A 266 0.60 -2.75 -27.24
N LEU A 267 0.34 -1.48 -26.89
CA LEU A 267 -0.13 -0.43 -27.80
C LEU A 267 0.90 -0.06 -28.88
N THR A 268 2.19 -0.14 -28.53
CA THR A 268 3.32 0.20 -29.40
C THR A 268 3.96 -1.01 -30.07
N ALA A 269 3.30 -2.18 -30.05
CA ALA A 269 3.87 -3.41 -30.59
C ALA A 269 4.34 -3.24 -32.05
N GLY A 270 5.62 -3.53 -32.30
CA GLY A 270 6.23 -3.39 -33.64
C GLY A 270 6.61 -1.94 -34.02
N MET A 271 6.47 -0.99 -33.11
CA MET A 271 6.90 0.41 -33.28
C MET A 271 8.22 0.68 -32.54
N PRO A 272 9.05 1.63 -32.98
CA PRO A 272 10.29 2.01 -32.29
C PRO A 272 10.08 2.45 -30.83
N GLU A 273 8.92 3.03 -30.53
CA GLU A 273 8.52 3.50 -29.20
C GLU A 273 8.39 2.36 -28.18
N GLN A 274 8.29 1.10 -28.62
CA GLN A 274 8.16 -0.06 -27.74
C GLN A 274 9.41 -0.30 -26.88
N GLU A 275 10.60 -0.10 -27.43
CA GLU A 275 11.86 -0.44 -26.78
C GLU A 275 12.09 0.34 -25.48
N PRO A 276 11.92 1.68 -25.43
CA PRO A 276 11.98 2.44 -24.17
C PRO A 276 11.06 1.90 -23.07
N TRP A 277 9.83 1.51 -23.42
CA TRP A 277 8.86 0.96 -22.46
C TRP A 277 9.27 -0.42 -21.94
N GLN A 278 9.76 -1.29 -22.81
CA GLN A 278 10.33 -2.58 -22.43
C GLN A 278 11.53 -2.41 -21.49
N GLN A 279 12.43 -1.48 -21.80
CA GLN A 279 13.59 -1.20 -20.94
C GLN A 279 13.16 -0.66 -19.57
N ARG A 280 12.13 0.17 -19.50
CA ARG A 280 11.60 0.67 -18.22
C ARG A 280 10.92 -0.44 -17.40
N LEU A 281 10.12 -1.30 -18.04
CA LEU A 281 9.51 -2.45 -17.38
C LEU A 281 10.57 -3.42 -16.85
N ARG A 282 11.61 -3.68 -17.65
CA ARG A 282 12.76 -4.50 -17.28
C ARG A 282 13.45 -3.99 -16.01
N ARG A 283 13.66 -2.67 -15.88
CA ARG A 283 14.23 -2.08 -14.65
C ARG A 283 13.34 -2.31 -13.43
N ILE A 284 12.02 -2.14 -13.57
CA ILE A 284 11.08 -2.34 -12.47
C ILE A 284 11.05 -3.80 -12.03
N GLN A 285 11.03 -4.74 -12.98
CA GLN A 285 11.09 -6.18 -12.69
C GLN A 285 12.41 -6.57 -12.01
N TRP A 286 13.53 -5.96 -12.41
CA TRP A 286 14.81 -6.14 -11.72
C TRP A 286 14.74 -5.67 -10.28
N LEU A 287 14.22 -4.46 -10.02
CA LEU A 287 14.05 -3.96 -8.66
C LEU A 287 13.27 -4.94 -7.79
N GLN A 288 12.14 -5.44 -8.29
CA GLN A 288 11.30 -6.41 -7.57
C GLN A 288 12.06 -7.71 -7.29
N GLN A 289 12.66 -8.32 -8.33
CA GLN A 289 13.32 -9.63 -8.21
C GLN A 289 14.58 -9.55 -7.36
N ALA A 290 15.42 -8.54 -7.58
CA ALA A 290 16.68 -8.38 -6.87
C ALA A 290 16.46 -7.99 -5.40
N ALA A 291 15.37 -7.29 -5.07
CA ALA A 291 15.01 -7.00 -3.69
C ALA A 291 14.41 -8.22 -2.99
N ALA A 292 13.57 -8.99 -3.69
CA ALA A 292 12.93 -10.19 -3.14
C ALA A 292 13.96 -11.20 -2.59
N THR A 293 15.12 -11.36 -3.26
CA THR A 293 16.18 -12.27 -2.80
C THR A 293 16.84 -11.84 -1.48
N GLU A 294 16.75 -10.56 -1.11
CA GLU A 294 17.37 -10.03 0.11
C GLU A 294 16.41 -10.03 1.32
N THR A 295 15.10 -10.05 1.07
CA THR A 295 14.07 -9.85 2.12
C THR A 295 13.98 -11.00 3.14
N LEU A 296 14.30 -12.23 2.76
CA LEU A 296 14.07 -13.42 3.60
C LEU A 296 14.97 -13.46 4.85
N GLY A 297 16.10 -12.77 4.85
CA GLY A 297 17.04 -12.73 5.98
C GLY A 297 16.86 -11.53 6.93
N GLU A 298 16.10 -10.52 6.52
CA GLU A 298 16.07 -9.20 7.17
C GLU A 298 14.72 -8.86 7.81
N LEU A 299 13.79 -9.81 7.83
CA LEU A 299 12.48 -9.64 8.45
C LEU A 299 12.64 -9.14 9.89
N MET A 300 11.93 -8.05 10.21
CA MET A 300 11.93 -7.39 11.52
C MET A 300 13.28 -6.78 11.97
N SER A 301 14.24 -6.57 11.06
CA SER A 301 15.51 -5.89 11.37
C SER A 301 15.42 -4.36 11.25
N ALA A 302 16.47 -3.65 11.68
CA ALA A 302 16.61 -2.21 11.43
C ALA A 302 16.62 -1.89 9.92
N ALA A 303 17.08 -2.83 9.09
CA ALA A 303 16.99 -2.70 7.64
C ALA A 303 15.53 -2.75 7.16
N MET A 304 14.70 -3.60 7.77
CA MET A 304 13.26 -3.62 7.48
C MET A 304 12.59 -2.31 7.92
N TYR A 305 12.93 -1.77 9.09
CA TYR A 305 12.41 -0.45 9.53
C TYR A 305 12.67 0.63 8.47
N ALA A 306 13.93 0.80 8.06
CA ALA A 306 14.29 1.82 7.08
C ALA A 306 13.60 1.59 5.73
N TRP A 307 13.39 0.33 5.33
CA TRP A 307 12.62 0.01 4.13
C TRP A 307 11.15 0.42 4.26
N VAL A 308 10.46 0.05 5.35
CA VAL A 308 9.05 0.41 5.56
C VAL A 308 8.88 1.92 5.66
N GLU A 309 9.78 2.60 6.37
CA GLU A 309 9.76 4.06 6.50
C GLU A 309 9.93 4.73 5.12
N THR A 310 10.90 4.30 4.32
CA THR A 310 11.08 4.82 2.95
C THR A 310 9.91 4.47 2.05
N MET A 311 9.32 3.27 2.14
CA MET A 311 8.12 2.90 1.39
C MET A 311 6.96 3.84 1.70
N LEU A 312 6.66 4.03 2.98
CA LEU A 312 5.53 4.85 3.41
C LEU A 312 5.76 6.34 3.08
N ARG A 313 7.01 6.83 3.11
CA ARG A 313 7.32 8.24 2.83
C ARG A 313 7.46 8.55 1.34
N ASP A 314 8.23 7.74 0.64
CA ASP A 314 8.75 8.03 -0.71
C ASP A 314 8.22 7.06 -1.79
N GLY A 315 7.46 6.04 -1.39
CA GLY A 315 6.89 5.04 -2.29
C GLY A 315 7.71 3.74 -2.39
N GLU A 316 7.04 2.69 -2.86
CA GLU A 316 7.61 1.34 -2.93
C GLU A 316 8.85 1.27 -3.85
N LEU A 317 8.86 1.97 -4.99
CA LEU A 317 10.03 1.95 -5.89
C LEU A 317 11.27 2.60 -5.25
N ALA A 318 11.10 3.62 -4.41
CA ALA A 318 12.20 4.23 -3.67
C ALA A 318 12.75 3.26 -2.62
N ALA A 319 11.86 2.56 -1.91
CA ALA A 319 12.24 1.57 -0.90
C ALA A 319 13.03 0.40 -1.49
N LEU A 320 12.62 -0.12 -2.66
CA LEU A 320 13.32 -1.19 -3.36
C LEU A 320 14.74 -0.75 -3.77
N ARG A 321 14.90 0.45 -4.33
CA ARG A 321 16.24 0.98 -4.69
C ARG A 321 17.14 1.14 -3.47
N GLN A 322 16.61 1.65 -2.37
CA GLN A 322 17.34 1.80 -1.12
C GLN A 322 17.75 0.44 -0.53
N GLN A 323 16.89 -0.58 -0.65
CA GLN A 323 17.24 -1.94 -0.25
C GLN A 323 18.41 -2.49 -1.07
N LEU A 324 18.36 -2.39 -2.39
CA LEU A 324 19.47 -2.84 -3.25
C LEU A 324 20.78 -2.11 -2.95
N ALA A 325 20.73 -0.78 -2.76
CA ALA A 325 21.90 0.02 -2.42
C ALA A 325 22.57 -0.44 -1.12
N ARG A 326 21.78 -0.82 -0.10
CA ARG A 326 22.30 -1.35 1.17
C ARG A 326 23.01 -2.69 1.02
N HIS A 327 22.56 -3.52 0.09
CA HIS A 327 23.18 -4.81 -0.25
C HIS A 327 24.29 -4.69 -1.30
N GLY A 328 24.71 -3.48 -1.65
CA GLY A 328 25.73 -3.25 -2.67
C GLY A 328 25.31 -3.72 -4.08
N LYS A 329 24.00 -3.87 -4.31
CA LYS A 329 23.43 -4.27 -5.61
C LYS A 329 23.09 -3.05 -6.45
N ALA A 330 23.32 -3.16 -7.75
CA ALA A 330 22.94 -2.13 -8.70
C ALA A 330 21.41 -2.01 -8.78
N ALA A 331 20.90 -0.78 -8.81
CA ALA A 331 19.48 -0.51 -9.07
C ALA A 331 19.08 -0.72 -10.54
N GLU A 332 20.08 -0.78 -11.44
CA GLU A 332 19.89 -1.08 -12.85
C GLU A 332 20.18 -2.57 -13.12
N PRO A 333 19.39 -3.23 -13.99
CA PRO A 333 19.64 -4.61 -14.37
C PRO A 333 20.97 -4.76 -15.15
N PRO A 334 21.76 -5.82 -14.88
CA PRO A 334 22.91 -6.20 -15.72
C PRO A 334 22.50 -6.33 -17.18
N ALA A 335 23.34 -6.00 -18.18
CA ALA A 335 22.92 -5.95 -19.59
C ALA A 335 22.35 -7.29 -20.13
N ASP A 336 22.87 -8.41 -19.64
CA ASP A 336 22.48 -9.79 -19.98
C ASP A 336 21.31 -10.32 -19.14
N TRP A 337 20.85 -9.56 -18.14
CA TRP A 337 19.72 -9.98 -17.31
C TRP A 337 18.41 -9.90 -18.08
N ALA A 338 17.62 -10.96 -17.99
CA ALA A 338 16.23 -10.98 -18.40
C ALA A 338 15.35 -11.34 -17.20
N PRO A 339 14.10 -10.84 -17.13
CA PRO A 339 13.13 -11.32 -16.15
C PRO A 339 13.01 -12.84 -16.27
N GLY A 340 13.17 -13.57 -15.17
CA GLY A 340 12.96 -15.02 -15.18
C GLY A 340 11.47 -15.39 -15.26
N ASP A 341 11.18 -16.66 -15.61
CA ASP A 341 9.82 -17.25 -15.58
C ASP A 341 9.26 -17.46 -14.16
N GLY A 342 9.74 -16.70 -13.18
CA GLY A 342 9.18 -16.73 -11.82
C GLY A 342 7.68 -16.36 -11.85
N PRO A 343 6.93 -16.64 -10.77
CA PRO A 343 5.51 -16.29 -10.68
C PRO A 343 5.36 -14.76 -10.66
N MET A 344 5.46 -14.17 -11.85
CA MET A 344 4.98 -12.86 -12.14
C MET A 344 3.46 -12.96 -11.99
N LEU A 345 2.83 -11.93 -11.43
CA LEU A 345 1.39 -11.78 -11.50
C LEU A 345 1.01 -11.70 -12.99
N ASP A 346 0.77 -12.87 -13.58
CA ASP A 346 0.21 -13.05 -14.91
C ASP A 346 -1.25 -12.62 -14.80
N ALA A 347 -1.45 -11.30 -14.88
CA ALA A 347 -2.77 -10.68 -14.97
C ALA A 347 -3.54 -11.08 -16.25
N GLY A 348 -2.99 -11.98 -17.07
CA GLY A 348 -3.67 -12.60 -18.22
C GLY A 348 -4.33 -13.95 -17.92
N GLY A 349 -4.10 -14.55 -16.74
CA GLY A 349 -4.77 -15.78 -16.33
C GLY A 349 -6.13 -15.46 -15.72
N GLY A 350 -7.20 -15.57 -16.50
CA GLY A 350 -8.57 -15.36 -16.04
C GLY A 350 -8.92 -16.26 -14.86
N VAL A 351 -8.84 -15.71 -13.65
CA VAL A 351 -9.56 -16.25 -12.49
C VAL A 351 -11.01 -15.88 -12.70
N GLN A 352 -11.82 -16.83 -13.17
CA GLN A 352 -13.27 -16.70 -13.11
C GLN A 352 -13.69 -16.67 -11.64
N ILE A 353 -13.96 -15.49 -11.12
CA ILE A 353 -14.69 -15.34 -9.86
C ILE A 353 -16.15 -15.63 -10.18
N THR A 354 -16.58 -16.87 -9.95
CA THR A 354 -17.99 -17.23 -9.88
C THR A 354 -18.58 -16.60 -8.62
N LEU A 355 -19.30 -15.49 -8.79
CA LEU A 355 -20.17 -14.96 -7.75
C LEU A 355 -21.29 -15.99 -7.49
N PRO A 356 -21.58 -16.37 -6.23
CA PRO A 356 -22.71 -17.23 -5.94
C PRO A 356 -24.01 -16.51 -6.32
N ALA A 357 -24.80 -17.17 -7.17
CA ALA A 357 -26.16 -16.76 -7.46
C ALA A 357 -26.97 -16.69 -6.16
N GLY A 358 -27.76 -15.63 -6.03
CA GLY A 358 -28.54 -15.34 -4.84
C GLY A 358 -29.45 -16.49 -4.40
N SER A 359 -29.66 -16.54 -3.10
CA SER A 359 -30.82 -17.15 -2.44
C SER A 359 -31.36 -16.14 -1.45
#